data_AF-A0A0N4YFE6-F1
#
_entry.id   AF-A0A0N4YFE6-F1
#
_cell.length_a   1.000
_cell.length_b   1.000
_cell.length_c   1.000
_cell.angle_alpha   90.00
_cell.angle_beta   90.00
_cell.angle_gamma   90.00
#
_symmetry.space_group_name_H-M   'P 1'
#
loop_
_entity.id
_entity.type
_entity.pdbx_description
1 polymer ?
#
loop_
_entity_poly.entity_id
_entity_poly.type
_entity_poly.pdbx_seq_one_letter_code
_entity_poly.pdbx_strand_id
1 'polypeptide(L)'
;MFVRAALLFAVVVAVTAKMTPNEKLKACCASLTEADKGCVNKFCDFNAISQTNILNYLSTCQEKGPTVGNMWDCASLRHDHTPCCKEKGVEGKCLEYCSAHDGVPTNYLDYLFCVESFNEIRECFMDHMDKNPPFHLQKHNKSNRKPQKKNP
;
A
#
# COMPACT_ATOMS: atom_id res chain seq x y z
N MET A 1 -26.66 -2.22 61.54
CA MET A 1 -25.87 -2.77 60.41
C MET A 1 -26.65 -2.54 59.13
N PHE A 2 -26.38 -1.48 58.37
CA PHE A 2 -26.91 -1.34 57.01
C PHE A 2 -25.80 -0.78 56.13
N VAL A 3 -25.41 -1.61 55.16
CA VAL A 3 -24.21 -1.50 54.34
C VAL A 3 -24.37 -0.36 53.32
N ARG A 4 -23.34 0.49 53.25
CA ARG A 4 -23.21 1.57 52.27
C ARG A 4 -22.99 0.98 50.88
N ALA A 5 -23.93 1.17 49.97
CA ALA A 5 -23.73 0.87 48.55
C ALA A 5 -23.15 2.11 47.85
N ALA A 6 -21.83 2.15 47.68
CA ALA A 6 -21.16 3.13 46.83
C ALA A 6 -21.22 2.65 45.38
N LEU A 7 -22.03 3.31 44.55
CA LEU A 7 -22.06 3.10 43.10
C LEU A 7 -20.80 3.72 42.48
N LEU A 8 -19.79 2.87 42.22
CA LEU A 8 -18.64 3.24 41.40
C LEU A 8 -19.05 3.13 39.92
N PHE A 9 -19.42 4.26 39.31
CA PHE A 9 -19.54 4.35 37.85
C PHE A 9 -18.13 4.30 37.25
N ALA A 10 -17.71 3.10 36.82
CA ALA A 10 -16.51 2.95 36.01
C ALA A 10 -16.81 3.47 34.58
N VAL A 11 -16.36 4.69 34.28
CA VAL A 11 -16.37 5.23 32.91
C VAL A 11 -15.32 4.46 32.11
N VAL A 12 -15.73 3.44 31.37
CA VAL A 12 -14.87 2.76 30.40
C VAL A 12 -14.72 3.69 29.20
N VAL A 13 -13.62 4.44 29.15
CA VAL A 13 -13.23 5.21 27.97
C VAL A 13 -12.79 4.20 26.91
N ALA A 14 -13.66 3.93 25.93
CA ALA A 14 -13.32 3.11 24.78
C ALA A 14 -12.32 3.87 23.90
N VAL A 15 -11.04 3.55 24.01
CA VAL A 15 -10.00 4.05 23.11
C VAL A 15 -10.20 3.37 21.76
N THR A 16 -10.72 4.10 20.77
CA THR A 16 -10.77 3.61 19.38
C THR A 16 -9.34 3.60 18.84
N ALA A 17 -8.70 2.43 18.77
CA ALA A 17 -7.38 2.29 18.18
C ALA A 17 -7.43 2.64 16.68
N LYS A 18 -6.64 3.65 16.27
CA LYS A 18 -6.46 4.00 14.85
C LYS A 18 -5.61 2.91 14.19
N MET A 19 -6.08 2.37 13.07
CA MET A 19 -5.28 1.42 12.27
C MET A 19 -4.00 2.07 11.77
N THR A 20 -2.89 1.36 11.88
CA THR A 20 -1.60 1.68 11.26
C THR A 20 -1.70 1.61 9.73
N PRO A 21 -0.80 2.29 8.99
CA PRO A 21 -0.73 2.12 7.53
C PRO A 21 -0.63 0.66 7.10
N ASN A 22 0.20 -0.14 7.76
CA ASN A 22 0.38 -1.55 7.38
C ASN A 22 -0.90 -2.39 7.58
N GLU A 23 -1.69 -2.10 8.62
CA GLU A 23 -3.00 -2.75 8.81
C GLU A 23 -4.01 -2.33 7.73
N LYS A 24 -4.02 -1.05 7.33
CA LYS A 24 -4.87 -0.56 6.23
C LYS A 24 -4.49 -1.21 4.89
N LEU A 25 -3.19 -1.34 4.61
CA LEU A 25 -2.67 -2.05 3.44
C LEU A 25 -3.13 -3.52 3.43
N LYS A 26 -2.93 -4.24 4.53
CA LYS A 26 -3.36 -5.65 4.66
C LYS A 26 -4.86 -5.82 4.48
N ALA A 27 -5.67 -4.89 4.99
CA ALA A 27 -7.11 -4.89 4.80
C ALA A 27 -7.50 -4.76 3.32
N CYS A 28 -6.81 -3.92 2.54
CA CYS A 28 -7.01 -3.84 1.10
C CYS A 28 -6.62 -5.15 0.40
N CYS A 29 -5.45 -5.69 0.69
CA CYS A 29 -4.96 -6.91 0.07
C CYS A 29 -5.83 -8.14 0.34
N ALA A 30 -6.44 -8.23 1.52
CA ALA A 30 -7.38 -9.32 1.84
C ALA A 30 -8.62 -9.32 0.92
N SER A 31 -8.93 -8.20 0.27
CA SER A 31 -10.03 -8.09 -0.69
C SER A 31 -9.63 -8.45 -2.14
N LEU A 32 -8.36 -8.75 -2.40
CA LEU A 32 -7.84 -9.10 -3.72
C LEU A 32 -8.23 -10.53 -4.13
N THR A 33 -9.13 -10.65 -5.09
CA THR A 33 -9.54 -11.96 -5.64
C THR A 33 -8.72 -12.39 -6.85
N GLU A 34 -8.11 -11.44 -7.58
CA GLU A 34 -7.34 -11.70 -8.80
C GLU A 34 -5.82 -11.80 -8.55
N ALA A 35 -5.36 -11.57 -7.30
CA ALA A 35 -3.94 -11.63 -6.93
C ALA A 35 -3.54 -13.02 -6.41
N ASP A 36 -2.27 -13.40 -6.63
CA ASP A 36 -1.68 -14.61 -6.11
C ASP A 36 -1.60 -14.59 -4.57
N LYS A 37 -2.22 -15.58 -3.92
CA LYS A 37 -2.30 -15.66 -2.46
C LYS A 37 -0.92 -15.78 -1.80
N GLY A 38 0.02 -16.49 -2.43
CA GLY A 38 1.38 -16.64 -1.91
C GLY A 38 2.11 -15.29 -1.85
N CYS A 39 1.97 -14.49 -2.91
CA CYS A 39 2.50 -13.13 -2.97
C CYS A 39 1.82 -12.18 -1.99
N VAL A 40 0.49 -12.21 -1.88
CA VAL A 40 -0.24 -11.40 -0.89
C VAL A 40 0.25 -11.70 0.52
N ASN A 41 0.32 -12.99 0.89
CA ASN A 41 0.73 -13.40 2.23
C ASN A 41 2.18 -13.03 2.56
N LYS A 42 3.08 -13.07 1.58
CA LYS A 42 4.51 -12.84 1.78
C LYS A 42 4.91 -11.37 1.66
N PHE A 43 4.26 -10.61 0.79
CA PHE A 43 4.74 -9.28 0.36
C PHE A 43 3.71 -8.16 0.50
N CYS A 44 2.46 -8.41 0.91
CA CYS A 44 1.54 -7.31 1.20
C CYS A 44 1.86 -6.66 2.56
N ASP A 45 2.95 -5.91 2.57
CA ASP A 45 3.50 -5.20 3.70
C ASP A 45 4.39 -4.08 3.15
N PHE A 46 4.40 -2.90 3.78
CA PHE A 46 5.27 -1.80 3.36
C PHE A 46 6.76 -2.18 3.39
N ASN A 47 7.16 -3.19 4.17
CA ASN A 47 8.53 -3.71 4.12
C ASN A 47 8.93 -4.28 2.75
N ALA A 48 7.99 -4.72 1.91
CA ALA A 48 8.29 -5.19 0.56
C ALA A 48 8.66 -4.04 -0.39
N ILE A 49 8.22 -2.81 -0.09
CA ILE A 49 8.53 -1.59 -0.84
C ILE A 49 9.72 -0.92 -0.17
N SER A 50 10.87 -1.59 -0.16
CA SER A 50 12.11 -1.04 0.40
C SER A 50 13.26 -1.33 -0.52
N GLN A 51 14.34 -0.55 -0.39
CA GLN A 51 15.58 -0.78 -1.12
C GLN A 51 16.05 -2.25 -1.03
N THR A 52 15.91 -2.86 0.15
CA THR A 52 16.39 -4.23 0.42
C THR A 52 15.45 -5.33 -0.08
N ASN A 53 14.14 -5.09 -0.17
CA ASN A 53 13.17 -6.15 -0.43
C ASN A 53 12.47 -6.03 -1.80
N ILE A 54 12.54 -4.86 -2.45
CA ILE A 54 11.78 -4.59 -3.68
C ILE A 54 12.10 -5.59 -4.79
N LEU A 55 13.37 -5.95 -4.98
CA LEU A 55 13.77 -6.91 -6.02
C LEU A 55 13.27 -8.34 -5.71
N ASN A 56 13.25 -8.75 -4.45
CA ASN A 56 12.73 -10.05 -4.04
C ASN A 56 11.21 -10.13 -4.24
N TYR A 57 10.50 -9.05 -3.89
CA TYR A 57 9.07 -8.94 -4.13
C TYR A 57 8.75 -9.05 -5.62
N LEU A 58 9.41 -8.26 -6.45
CA LEU A 58 9.12 -8.20 -7.88
C LEU A 58 9.52 -9.49 -8.61
N SER A 59 10.73 -9.99 -8.39
CA SER A 59 11.18 -11.24 -9.02
C SER A 59 10.28 -12.44 -8.65
N THR A 60 9.67 -12.43 -7.46
CA THR A 60 8.75 -13.49 -7.04
C THR A 60 7.35 -13.33 -7.64
N CYS A 61 6.87 -12.09 -7.83
CA CYS A 61 5.44 -11.83 -8.03
C CYS A 61 5.08 -11.22 -9.39
N GLN A 62 6.04 -10.69 -10.16
CA GLN A 62 5.78 -9.97 -11.42
C GLN A 62 5.04 -10.81 -12.47
N GLU A 63 5.36 -12.10 -12.58
CA GLU A 63 4.74 -13.01 -13.55
C GLU A 63 3.40 -13.59 -13.07
N LYS A 64 2.94 -13.24 -11.86
CA LYS A 64 1.74 -13.83 -11.25
C LYS A 64 0.49 -13.01 -11.53
N GLY A 65 0.23 -12.72 -12.80
CA GLY A 65 -0.96 -11.97 -13.23
C GLY A 65 -0.98 -10.54 -12.66
N PRO A 66 -2.14 -9.98 -12.27
CA PRO A 66 -2.26 -8.58 -11.85
C PRO A 66 -1.73 -8.31 -10.43
N THR A 67 -1.07 -9.28 -9.80
CA THR A 67 -0.69 -9.29 -8.37
C THR A 67 0.09 -8.04 -7.96
N VAL A 68 1.19 -7.73 -8.65
CA VAL A 68 2.05 -6.61 -8.27
C VAL A 68 1.32 -5.28 -8.38
N GLY A 69 0.62 -5.05 -9.50
CA GLY A 69 -0.18 -3.84 -9.71
C GLY A 69 -1.30 -3.68 -8.68
N ASN A 70 -2.03 -4.75 -8.37
CA ASN A 70 -3.10 -4.74 -7.37
C ASN A 70 -2.59 -4.41 -5.96
N MET A 71 -1.45 -4.97 -5.56
CA MET A 71 -0.82 -4.67 -4.28
C MET A 71 -0.25 -3.25 -4.25
N TRP A 72 0.26 -2.75 -5.38
CA TRP A 72 0.72 -1.37 -5.50
C TRP A 72 -0.42 -0.35 -5.40
N ASP A 73 -1.56 -0.63 -6.02
CA ASP A 73 -2.79 0.17 -5.88
C ASP A 73 -3.24 0.26 -4.41
N CYS A 74 -3.18 -0.87 -3.69
CA CYS A 74 -3.46 -0.89 -2.26
C CYS A 74 -2.47 -0.04 -1.46
N ALA A 75 -1.17 -0.12 -1.75
CA ALA A 75 -0.13 0.61 -1.02
C ALA A 75 -0.19 2.12 -1.26
N SER A 76 -0.41 2.53 -2.51
CA SER A 76 -0.40 3.92 -2.94
C SER A 76 -1.74 4.66 -2.74
N LEU A 77 -2.82 3.92 -2.46
CA LEU A 77 -4.20 4.40 -2.54
C LEU A 77 -4.56 5.02 -3.92
N ARG A 78 -3.81 4.70 -4.99
CA ARG A 78 -3.89 5.33 -6.32
C ARG A 78 -3.81 6.87 -6.31
N HIS A 79 -3.11 7.42 -5.33
CA HIS A 79 -2.84 8.84 -5.22
C HIS A 79 -1.54 9.23 -5.93
N ASP A 80 -1.45 10.45 -6.43
CA ASP A 80 -0.20 10.97 -7.00
C ASP A 80 0.77 11.38 -5.89
N HIS A 81 1.82 10.61 -5.69
CA HIS A 81 2.86 10.92 -4.70
C HIS A 81 4.04 11.68 -5.29
N THR A 82 4.00 12.05 -6.56
CA THR A 82 5.10 12.76 -7.25
C THR A 82 5.59 13.99 -6.48
N PRO A 83 4.74 14.86 -5.89
CA PRO A 83 5.20 15.99 -5.10
C PRO A 83 6.04 15.57 -3.88
N CYS A 84 5.55 14.60 -3.09
CA CYS A 84 6.25 14.08 -1.92
C CYS A 84 7.57 13.39 -2.32
N CYS A 85 7.54 12.60 -3.39
CA CYS A 85 8.73 11.92 -3.90
C CYS A 85 9.83 12.90 -4.31
N LYS A 86 9.48 13.99 -5.01
CA LYS A 86 10.44 15.04 -5.38
C LYS A 86 11.05 15.71 -4.16
N GLU A 87 10.25 16.01 -3.14
CA GLU A 87 10.74 16.58 -1.88
C GLU A 87 11.73 15.65 -1.15
N LYS A 88 11.58 14.34 -1.33
CA LYS A 88 12.49 13.32 -0.78
C LYS A 88 13.66 12.97 -1.71
N GLY A 89 13.84 13.65 -2.83
CA GLY A 89 14.97 13.46 -3.74
C GLY A 89 14.82 12.31 -4.74
N VAL A 90 13.60 11.79 -4.95
CA VAL A 90 13.32 10.88 -6.06
C VAL A 90 13.27 11.68 -7.36
N GLU A 91 14.04 11.27 -8.35
CA GLU A 91 14.20 12.01 -9.60
C GLU A 91 14.12 11.13 -10.84
N GLY A 92 14.06 11.78 -12.01
CA GLY A 92 14.12 11.13 -13.31
C GLY A 92 13.02 10.09 -13.49
N LYS A 93 13.40 8.92 -14.04
CA LYS A 93 12.48 7.82 -14.33
C LYS A 93 11.85 7.19 -13.08
N CYS A 94 12.48 7.34 -11.91
CA CYS A 94 11.98 6.72 -10.68
C CYS A 94 10.69 7.36 -10.16
N LEU A 95 10.37 8.58 -10.62
CA LEU A 95 9.09 9.24 -10.32
C LEU A 95 7.88 8.50 -10.90
N GLU A 96 8.05 7.65 -11.91
CA GLU A 96 6.95 6.83 -12.44
C GLU A 96 6.34 5.91 -11.38
N TYR A 97 7.15 5.45 -10.42
CA TYR A 97 6.71 4.64 -9.29
C TYR A 97 5.93 5.43 -8.23
N CYS A 98 5.95 6.77 -8.28
CA CYS A 98 5.27 7.66 -7.36
C CYS A 98 3.84 8.03 -7.78
N SER A 99 3.59 8.20 -9.08
CA SER A 99 2.30 8.71 -9.57
C SER A 99 1.14 7.75 -9.30
N ALA A 100 1.42 6.43 -9.29
CA ALA A 100 0.52 5.34 -8.93
C ALA A 100 -0.91 5.39 -9.53
N HIS A 101 -1.11 6.13 -10.62
CA HIS A 101 -2.44 6.33 -11.21
C HIS A 101 -2.90 5.15 -12.07
N ASP A 102 -1.97 4.48 -12.73
CA ASP A 102 -2.21 3.39 -13.68
C ASP A 102 -1.55 2.06 -13.25
N GLY A 103 -1.38 1.88 -11.93
CA GLY A 103 -0.61 0.80 -11.34
C GLY A 103 0.88 1.13 -11.30
N VAL A 104 1.72 0.10 -11.41
CA VAL A 104 3.17 0.22 -11.30
C VAL A 104 3.83 -0.28 -12.59
N PRO A 105 4.81 0.46 -13.17
CA PRO A 105 5.56 -0.03 -14.33
C PRO A 105 6.13 -1.42 -14.04
N THR A 106 5.96 -2.42 -14.90
CA THR A 106 6.39 -3.81 -14.59
C THR A 106 7.76 -4.17 -15.15
N ASN A 107 8.50 -3.21 -15.73
CA ASN A 107 9.82 -3.48 -16.28
C ASN A 107 10.85 -3.68 -15.16
N TYR A 108 11.26 -4.94 -14.95
CA TYR A 108 12.25 -5.32 -13.93
C TYR A 108 13.54 -4.49 -13.97
N LEU A 109 14.04 -4.13 -15.17
CA LEU A 109 15.26 -3.33 -15.28
C LEU A 109 15.09 -1.94 -14.69
N ASP A 110 13.93 -1.30 -14.88
CA ASP A 110 13.70 0.04 -14.35
C ASP A 110 13.67 0.06 -12.83
N TYR A 111 13.19 -1.02 -12.20
CA TYR A 111 13.27 -1.18 -10.75
C TYR A 111 14.70 -1.27 -10.26
N LEU A 112 15.58 -1.99 -10.98
CA LEU A 112 16.98 -2.16 -10.59
C LEU A 112 17.69 -0.81 -10.46
N PHE A 113 17.41 0.13 -11.37
CA PHE A 113 17.98 1.47 -11.34
C PHE A 113 17.37 2.37 -10.26
N CYS A 114 16.17 2.05 -9.79
CA CYS A 114 15.43 2.86 -8.82
C CYS A 114 15.44 2.24 -7.41
N VAL A 115 16.22 1.18 -7.18
CA VAL A 115 16.31 0.46 -5.89
C VAL A 115 16.49 1.43 -4.73
N GLU A 116 17.39 2.40 -4.87
CA GLU A 116 17.72 3.36 -3.83
C GLU A 116 16.56 4.29 -3.45
N SER A 117 15.63 4.55 -4.38
CA SER A 117 14.49 5.47 -4.17
C SER A 117 13.29 4.82 -3.45
N PHE A 118 13.26 3.49 -3.28
CA PHE A 118 12.06 2.83 -2.77
C PHE A 118 11.78 3.07 -1.30
N ASN A 119 12.78 3.47 -0.51
CA ASN A 119 12.54 3.83 0.89
C ASN A 119 11.73 5.14 0.96
N GLU A 120 12.10 6.13 0.16
CA GLU A 120 11.46 7.45 0.06
C GLU A 120 10.05 7.32 -0.52
N ILE A 121 9.89 6.51 -1.57
CA ILE A 121 8.57 6.21 -2.17
C ILE A 121 7.65 5.58 -1.12
N ARG A 122 8.15 4.58 -0.36
CA ARG A 122 7.39 3.94 0.72
C ARG A 122 6.97 4.93 1.80
N GLU A 123 7.86 5.81 2.21
CA GLU A 123 7.53 6.83 3.22
C GLU A 123 6.37 7.71 2.76
N CYS A 124 6.37 8.17 1.50
CA CYS A 124 5.25 8.93 0.94
C CYS A 124 3.92 8.14 0.97
N PHE A 125 3.96 6.85 0.61
CA PHE A 125 2.77 6.01 0.67
C PHE A 125 2.26 5.82 2.09
N MET A 126 3.16 5.57 3.05
CA MET A 126 2.83 5.41 4.46
C MET A 126 2.24 6.69 5.05
N ASP A 127 2.83 7.85 4.78
CA ASP A 127 2.38 9.16 5.27
C ASP A 127 0.99 9.52 4.74
N HIS A 128 0.74 9.27 3.46
CA HIS A 128 -0.57 9.47 2.88
C HIS A 128 -1.59 8.49 3.45
N MET A 129 -1.23 7.21 3.56
CA MET A 129 -2.12 6.18 4.09
C MET A 129 -2.44 6.38 5.58
N ASP A 130 -1.53 6.92 6.39
CA ASP A 130 -1.83 7.24 7.79
C ASP A 130 -2.99 8.24 7.90
N LYS A 131 -3.05 9.21 6.99
CA LYS A 131 -4.03 10.32 6.98
C LYS A 131 -5.34 9.97 6.27
N ASN A 132 -5.41 8.84 5.57
CA ASN A 132 -6.55 8.46 4.72
C ASN A 132 -7.16 7.11 5.13
N PRO A 133 -8.42 6.81 4.78
CA PRO A 133 -9.01 5.51 5.01
C PRO A 133 -8.33 4.42 4.16
N PRO A 134 -8.47 3.12 4.51
CA PRO A 134 -7.99 2.02 3.67
C PRO A 134 -8.56 2.08 2.25
N PHE A 135 -7.76 1.67 1.27
CA PHE A 135 -8.24 1.51 -0.09
C PHE A 135 -9.22 0.34 -0.19
N HIS A 136 -10.34 0.56 -0.87
CA HIS A 136 -11.34 -0.47 -1.13
C HIS A 136 -11.51 -0.65 -2.64
N LEU A 137 -10.86 -1.66 -3.21
CA LEU A 137 -10.91 -1.94 -4.65
C LEU A 137 -12.32 -2.16 -5.19
N GLN A 138 -13.23 -2.69 -4.37
CA GLN A 138 -14.64 -2.87 -4.74
C GLN A 138 -15.37 -1.55 -5.07
N LYS A 139 -14.96 -0.42 -4.48
CA LYS A 139 -15.56 0.89 -4.75
C LYS A 139 -15.05 1.52 -6.06
N HIS A 140 -13.81 1.22 -6.46
CA HIS A 140 -13.20 1.76 -7.69
C HIS A 140 -13.54 0.95 -8.95
N ASN A 141 -14.04 -0.28 -8.79
CA ASN A 141 -14.44 -1.15 -9.91
C ASN A 141 -15.65 -0.63 -10.72
N LYS A 142 -16.33 0.44 -10.27
CA LYS A 142 -17.47 1.05 -10.97
C LYS A 142 -17.14 2.34 -11.73
N SER A 143 -15.97 2.95 -11.53
CA SER A 143 -15.72 4.31 -12.04
C SER A 143 -14.57 4.41 -13.05
N ASN A 144 -13.45 3.69 -12.89
CA ASN A 144 -12.27 3.96 -13.73
C ASN A 144 -11.29 2.77 -13.88
N ARG A 145 -11.71 1.66 -14.51
CA ARG A 145 -10.74 0.70 -15.07
C ARG A 145 -10.52 1.01 -16.56
N LYS A 146 -9.45 1.75 -16.88
CA LYS A 146 -8.84 1.64 -18.22
C LYS A 146 -8.11 0.28 -18.24
N PRO A 147 -8.25 -0.52 -19.31
CA PRO A 147 -7.57 -1.81 -19.39
C PRO A 147 -6.06 -1.61 -19.31
N GLN A 148 -5.39 -2.34 -18.42
CA GLN A 148 -3.93 -2.47 -18.44
C GLN A 148 -3.54 -2.98 -19.84
N LYS A 149 -2.84 -2.14 -20.61
CA LYS A 149 -2.25 -2.59 -21.87
C LYS A 149 -1.13 -3.56 -21.52
N LYS A 150 -1.33 -4.84 -21.84
CA LYS A 150 -0.22 -5.78 -22.00
C LYS A 150 0.68 -5.22 -23.10
N ASN A 151 1.90 -4.82 -22.77
CA ASN A 151 2.91 -4.62 -23.80
C ASN A 151 3.36 -6.01 -24.31
N PRO A 152 3.58 -6.14 -25.63
CA PRO A 152 3.96 -7.40 -26.27
C PRO A 152 5.35 -7.89 -25.85
#